data_AF-A0AAE1XC08-F1
#
_entry.id   AF-A0AAE1XC08-F1
#
_cell.length_a   1.000
_cell.length_b   1.000
_cell.length_c   1.000
_cell.angle_alpha   90.00
_cell.angle_beta   90.00
_cell.angle_gamma   90.00
#
_symmetry.space_group_name_H-M   'P 1'
#
loop_
_entity.id
_entity.type
_entity.pdbx_description
1 polymer ?
#
loop_
_entity_poly.entity_id
_entity_poly.type
_entity_poly.pdbx_seq_one_letter_code
_entity_poly.pdbx_strand_id
1 'polypeptide(L)'
;MPISYQCGGWTIEWQGVHGNDLTVGTTILGAVKKTVDPSTEVVYMENPDANFVKTNGFSYAIVVVGELPYAEMFGDSTNLTMIEPGPSTIRNVCGAVKCVVVVVSGRPIVLEPYVSQVDALVAAWLPGTEGLGVTDALFGNYGFTGKLARTWFKSVDQLPMNVGDSHYDPLFPFGFGLTTQPSEQH
;
A
#
# COMPACT_ATOMS: atom_id res chain seq x y z
N MET A 1 8.61 3.41 -4.51
CA MET A 1 8.78 1.98 -4.18
C MET A 1 9.29 1.21 -5.41
N PRO A 2 10.44 0.52 -5.31
CA PRO A 2 10.98 -0.36 -6.36
C PRO A 2 10.14 -1.64 -6.58
N ILE A 3 10.33 -2.31 -7.71
CA ILE A 3 9.63 -3.56 -8.06
C ILE A 3 9.93 -4.66 -7.04
N SER A 4 11.15 -4.69 -6.50
CA SER A 4 11.53 -5.73 -5.56
C SER A 4 10.72 -5.69 -4.25
N TYR A 5 10.27 -4.50 -3.85
CA TYR A 5 9.47 -4.30 -2.63
C TYR A 5 8.04 -4.79 -2.83
N GLN A 6 7.45 -4.57 -4.01
CA GLN A 6 6.11 -5.11 -4.34
C GLN A 6 6.12 -6.63 -4.58
N CYS A 7 7.28 -7.23 -4.86
CA CYS A 7 7.40 -8.68 -4.93
C CYS A 7 7.65 -9.35 -3.56
N GLY A 8 8.49 -8.76 -2.72
CA GLY A 8 8.85 -9.31 -1.40
C GLY A 8 9.91 -10.42 -1.45
N GLY A 9 9.97 -11.23 -0.39
CA GLY A 9 10.89 -12.38 -0.31
C GLY A 9 10.58 -13.46 -1.35
N TRP A 10 11.48 -14.43 -1.48
CA TRP A 10 11.38 -15.51 -2.47
C TRP A 10 11.23 -15.04 -3.93
N THR A 11 11.70 -13.84 -4.24
CA THR A 11 11.70 -13.30 -5.60
C THR A 11 13.13 -13.06 -6.05
N ILE A 12 13.57 -13.83 -7.04
CA ILE A 12 14.97 -13.95 -7.52
C ILE A 12 15.89 -14.53 -6.45
N GLU A 13 15.95 -13.91 -5.27
CA GLU A 13 16.72 -14.36 -4.11
C GLU A 13 15.82 -14.74 -2.94
N TRP A 14 16.36 -15.48 -1.98
CA TRP A 14 15.65 -15.96 -0.79
C TRP A 14 14.97 -14.83 -0.01
N GLN A 15 15.73 -13.80 0.37
CA GLN A 15 15.22 -12.63 1.08
C GLN A 15 14.57 -11.59 0.14
N GLY A 16 14.46 -11.90 -1.14
CA GLY A 16 14.17 -10.93 -2.19
C GLY A 16 15.40 -10.10 -2.55
N VAL A 17 15.21 -9.17 -3.47
CA VAL A 17 16.27 -8.31 -4.01
C VAL A 17 16.01 -6.84 -3.71
N HIS A 18 16.97 -5.97 -4.01
CA HIS A 18 16.80 -4.52 -3.93
C HIS A 18 16.81 -3.89 -5.33
N GLY A 19 15.93 -2.91 -5.53
CA GLY A 19 15.89 -2.12 -6.76
C GLY A 19 15.04 -2.73 -7.87
N ASN A 20 15.34 -2.34 -9.11
CA ASN A 20 14.55 -2.69 -10.30
C ASN A 20 15.31 -3.54 -11.32
N ASP A 21 16.60 -3.79 -11.11
CA ASP A 21 17.48 -4.22 -12.20
C ASP A 21 17.58 -5.74 -12.36
N LEU A 22 17.05 -6.51 -11.39
CA LEU A 22 17.20 -7.97 -11.32
C LEU A 22 15.97 -8.73 -11.78
N THR A 23 14.87 -8.05 -12.12
CA THR A 23 13.67 -8.68 -12.69
C THR A 23 12.92 -7.70 -13.60
N VAL A 24 12.12 -8.25 -14.51
CA VAL A 24 11.28 -7.46 -15.43
C VAL A 24 9.88 -7.34 -14.84
N GLY A 25 9.30 -6.14 -14.91
CA GLY A 25 7.90 -5.92 -14.62
C GLY A 25 7.56 -4.43 -14.61
N THR A 26 6.39 -4.11 -14.05
CA THR A 26 5.90 -2.74 -13.98
C THR A 26 5.73 -2.34 -12.51
N THR A 27 6.48 -1.32 -12.07
CA THR A 27 6.28 -0.73 -10.74
C THR A 27 4.92 -0.04 -10.65
N ILE A 28 4.38 0.18 -9.45
CA ILE A 28 3.15 0.98 -9.28
C ILE A 28 3.29 2.38 -9.89
N LEU A 29 4.44 3.05 -9.75
CA LEU A 29 4.70 4.33 -10.42
C LEU A 29 4.67 4.19 -11.95
N GLY A 30 5.31 3.15 -12.49
CA GLY A 30 5.30 2.86 -13.92
C GLY A 30 3.89 2.55 -14.44
N ALA A 31 3.08 1.88 -13.63
CA ALA A 31 1.68 1.60 -13.92
C ALA A 31 0.85 2.90 -13.96
N VAL A 32 0.98 3.76 -12.95
CA VAL A 32 0.28 5.06 -12.92
C VAL A 32 0.58 5.87 -14.19
N LYS A 33 1.85 5.99 -14.57
CA LYS A 33 2.27 6.70 -15.79
C LYS A 33 1.71 6.10 -17.08
N LYS A 34 1.42 4.80 -17.12
CA LYS A 34 0.82 4.11 -18.27
C LYS A 34 -0.70 4.25 -18.30
N THR A 35 -1.34 4.44 -17.15
CA THR A 35 -2.81 4.41 -17.02
C THR A 35 -3.46 5.78 -17.15
N VAL A 36 -2.81 6.85 -16.66
CA VAL A 36 -3.40 8.20 -16.69
C VAL A 36 -3.48 8.76 -18.12
N ASP A 37 -4.40 9.70 -18.34
CA ASP A 37 -4.51 10.43 -19.60
C ASP A 37 -3.17 11.13 -19.95
N PRO A 38 -2.75 11.19 -21.23
CA PRO A 38 -1.51 11.84 -21.63
C PRO A 38 -1.35 13.31 -21.20
N SER A 39 -2.45 14.04 -20.93
CA SER A 39 -2.40 15.40 -20.40
C SER A 39 -2.15 15.46 -18.90
N THR A 40 -2.22 14.33 -18.19
CA THR A 40 -2.01 14.27 -16.74
C THR A 40 -0.52 14.32 -16.42
N GLU A 41 -0.11 15.36 -15.70
CA GLU A 41 1.25 15.45 -15.19
C GLU A 41 1.46 14.52 -13.98
N VAL A 42 2.42 13.61 -14.08
CA VAL A 42 2.78 12.68 -12.99
C VAL A 42 4.13 13.07 -12.40
N VAL A 43 4.09 13.68 -11.21
CA VAL A 43 5.28 14.01 -10.40
C VAL A 43 5.58 12.87 -9.42
N TYR A 44 6.84 12.43 -9.38
CA TYR A 44 7.31 11.44 -8.41
C TYR A 44 8.29 12.09 -7.43
N MET A 45 8.02 11.91 -6.14
CA MET A 45 8.94 12.21 -5.06
C MET A 45 8.79 11.13 -4.00
N GLU A 46 9.90 10.54 -3.57
CA GLU A 46 9.89 9.38 -2.67
C GLU A 46 9.43 9.74 -1.25
N ASN A 47 9.89 10.87 -0.73
CA ASN A 47 9.54 11.38 0.60
C ASN A 47 9.38 12.92 0.55
N PRO A 48 8.28 13.43 -0.02
CA PRO A 48 8.03 14.87 -0.05
C PRO A 48 7.71 15.40 1.36
N ASP A 49 8.16 16.61 1.64
CA ASP A 49 7.67 17.36 2.79
C ASP A 49 6.29 17.97 2.51
N ALA A 50 5.59 18.37 3.57
CA ALA A 50 4.24 18.92 3.46
C ALA A 50 4.19 20.26 2.68
N ASN A 51 5.28 21.04 2.67
CA ASN A 51 5.32 22.32 1.96
C ASN A 51 5.41 22.11 0.45
N PHE A 52 6.20 21.14 0.00
CA PHE A 52 6.24 20.73 -1.40
C PHE A 52 4.84 20.32 -1.88
N VAL A 53 4.14 19.49 -1.11
CA VAL A 53 2.80 19.01 -1.51
C VAL A 53 1.80 20.17 -1.60
N LYS A 54 1.82 21.11 -0.65
CA LYS A 54 0.87 22.24 -0.61
C LYS A 54 1.09 23.28 -1.71
N THR A 55 2.33 23.51 -2.12
CA THR A 55 2.68 24.61 -3.02
C THR A 55 2.59 24.24 -4.51
N ASN A 56 2.56 22.95 -4.85
CA ASN A 56 2.57 22.48 -6.24
C ASN A 56 1.17 22.17 -6.82
N GLY A 57 0.08 22.37 -6.06
CA GLY A 57 -1.28 22.34 -6.60
C GLY A 57 -1.76 20.97 -7.11
N PHE A 58 -1.33 19.87 -6.49
CA PHE A 58 -1.75 18.52 -6.88
C PHE A 58 -3.26 18.28 -6.68
N SER A 59 -3.90 17.60 -7.64
CA SER A 59 -5.32 17.21 -7.54
C SER A 59 -5.55 16.12 -6.48
N TYR A 60 -4.64 15.15 -6.40
CA TYR A 60 -4.61 14.07 -5.42
C TYR A 60 -3.20 13.46 -5.41
N ALA A 61 -2.92 12.60 -4.42
CA ALA A 61 -1.68 11.85 -4.33
C ALA A 61 -1.94 10.34 -4.14
N ILE A 62 -1.03 9.52 -4.69
CA ILE A 62 -0.96 8.08 -4.41
C ILE A 62 0.33 7.84 -3.62
N VAL A 63 0.19 7.39 -2.38
CA VAL A 63 1.31 7.16 -1.45
C VAL A 63 1.52 5.65 -1.31
N VAL A 64 2.65 5.15 -1.79
CA VAL A 64 2.98 3.71 -1.75
C VAL A 64 4.01 3.44 -0.67
N VAL A 65 3.61 2.71 0.36
CA VAL A 65 4.39 2.45 1.60
C VAL A 65 4.23 0.99 2.02
N GLY A 66 5.09 0.49 2.91
CA GLY A 66 5.07 -0.94 3.19
C GLY A 66 6.19 -1.49 4.06
N GLU A 67 6.33 -2.81 4.00
CA GLU A 67 7.47 -3.55 4.57
C GLU A 67 8.61 -3.67 3.55
N LEU A 68 9.82 -3.99 4.04
CA LEU A 68 10.91 -4.47 3.18
C LEU A 68 10.65 -5.94 2.77
N PRO A 69 11.26 -6.42 1.68
CA PRO A 69 11.35 -7.85 1.41
C PRO A 69 11.96 -8.61 2.60
N TYR A 70 11.36 -9.76 2.93
CA TYR A 70 11.86 -10.70 3.93
C TYR A 70 11.36 -12.11 3.62
N ALA A 71 12.06 -13.12 4.12
CA ALA A 71 11.60 -14.51 4.13
C ALA A 71 11.95 -15.20 5.45
N GLU A 72 11.04 -16.07 5.91
CA GLU A 72 11.21 -16.90 7.12
C GLU A 72 11.56 -16.08 8.37
N MET A 73 12.56 -16.51 9.15
CA MET A 73 12.97 -15.90 10.42
C MET A 73 13.35 -14.42 10.32
N PHE A 74 13.78 -13.97 9.13
CA PHE A 74 14.10 -12.55 8.89
C PHE A 74 12.84 -11.68 8.84
N GLY A 75 11.67 -12.29 8.70
CA GLY A 75 10.37 -11.64 8.80
C GLY A 75 9.79 -11.58 10.22
N ASP A 76 10.41 -12.23 11.21
CA ASP A 76 9.90 -12.21 12.58
C ASP A 76 9.97 -10.78 13.14
N SER A 77 8.83 -10.28 13.60
CA SER A 77 8.71 -8.92 14.13
C SER A 77 7.67 -8.86 15.23
N THR A 78 8.03 -8.21 16.33
CA THR A 78 7.15 -7.97 17.49
C THR A 78 6.41 -6.64 17.42
N ASN A 79 6.82 -5.73 16.53
CA ASN A 79 6.23 -4.39 16.40
C ASN A 79 5.31 -4.24 15.18
N LEU A 80 5.50 -5.07 14.14
CA LEU A 80 4.70 -5.10 12.91
C LEU A 80 4.46 -3.70 12.30
N THR A 81 5.47 -2.84 12.30
CA THR A 81 5.41 -1.49 11.71
C THR A 81 5.98 -1.46 10.30
N MET A 82 5.40 -0.64 9.41
CA MET A 82 6.04 -0.30 8.12
C MET A 82 7.35 0.46 8.31
N ILE A 83 8.21 0.45 7.29
CA ILE A 83 9.50 1.14 7.32
C ILE A 83 9.35 2.67 7.15
N GLU A 84 10.16 3.46 7.85
CA GLU A 84 10.33 4.89 7.55
C GLU A 84 11.15 5.08 6.26
N PRO A 85 10.80 6.03 5.36
CA PRO A 85 9.94 7.19 5.62
C PRO A 85 8.42 6.98 5.40
N GLY A 86 7.88 5.76 5.44
CA GLY A 86 6.46 5.48 5.19
C GLY A 86 5.50 6.30 6.06
N PRO A 87 5.53 6.19 7.40
CA PRO A 87 4.65 6.94 8.27
C PRO A 87 4.79 8.46 8.13
N SER A 88 6.01 8.97 8.02
CA SER A 88 6.25 10.40 7.82
C SER A 88 5.72 10.89 6.46
N THR A 89 5.86 10.10 5.41
CA THR A 89 5.33 10.39 4.07
C THR A 89 3.79 10.44 4.09
N ILE A 90 3.12 9.48 4.74
CA ILE A 90 1.66 9.49 4.88
C ILE A 90 1.21 10.79 5.54
N ARG A 91 1.80 11.14 6.70
CA ARG A 91 1.44 12.37 7.42
C ARG A 91 1.64 13.64 6.59
N ASN A 92 2.77 13.74 5.89
CA ASN A 92 3.12 14.92 5.10
C ASN A 92 2.20 15.10 3.89
N VAL A 93 1.89 14.01 3.18
CA VAL A 93 1.10 14.05 1.95
C VAL A 93 -0.39 14.15 2.24
N CYS A 94 -0.92 13.24 3.08
CA CYS A 94 -2.36 13.16 3.36
C CYS A 94 -2.87 14.36 4.19
N GLY A 95 -2.00 14.99 4.98
CA GLY A 95 -2.33 16.25 5.66
C GLY A 95 -2.33 17.49 4.74
N ALA A 96 -1.95 17.34 3.46
CA ALA A 96 -1.77 18.43 2.52
C ALA A 96 -2.66 18.34 1.28
N VAL A 97 -2.99 17.14 0.82
CA VAL A 97 -3.82 16.89 -0.37
C VAL A 97 -4.61 15.60 -0.18
N LYS A 98 -5.72 15.44 -0.91
CA LYS A 98 -6.46 14.17 -0.97
C LYS A 98 -5.50 13.04 -1.32
N CYS A 99 -5.48 11.99 -0.52
CA CYS A 99 -4.50 10.91 -0.67
C CYS A 99 -5.14 9.52 -0.69
N VAL A 100 -4.59 8.67 -1.54
CA VAL A 100 -4.81 7.21 -1.50
C VAL A 100 -3.52 6.56 -1.02
N VAL A 101 -3.57 5.83 0.09
CA VAL A 101 -2.43 5.06 0.59
C VAL A 101 -2.53 3.62 0.10
N VAL A 102 -1.50 3.16 -0.61
CA VAL A 102 -1.34 1.77 -1.03
C VAL A 102 -0.28 1.12 -0.14
N VAL A 103 -0.72 0.16 0.68
CA VAL A 103 0.13 -0.59 1.60
C VAL A 103 0.58 -1.89 0.94
N VAL A 104 1.88 -2.04 0.79
CA VAL A 104 2.55 -3.26 0.31
C VAL A 104 3.15 -3.99 1.50
N SER A 105 2.56 -5.11 1.89
CA SER A 105 2.97 -5.85 3.10
C SER A 105 2.69 -7.33 2.97
N GLY A 106 3.47 -8.17 3.66
CA GLY A 106 3.24 -9.62 3.68
C GLY A 106 2.11 -10.04 4.63
N ARG A 107 1.60 -9.09 5.43
CA ARG A 107 0.68 -9.32 6.56
C ARG A 107 0.00 -8.01 7.00
N PRO A 108 -1.01 -8.08 7.87
CA PRO A 108 -1.51 -6.91 8.59
C PRO A 108 -0.39 -6.26 9.42
N ILE A 109 -0.29 -4.94 9.34
CA ILE A 109 0.71 -4.11 10.03
C ILE A 109 0.02 -2.98 10.79
N VAL A 110 0.75 -2.27 11.66
CA VAL A 110 0.22 -1.11 12.40
C VAL A 110 -0.25 -0.03 11.42
N LEU A 111 -1.57 0.22 11.38
CA LEU A 111 -2.19 1.26 10.56
C LEU A 111 -3.05 2.26 11.35
N GLU A 112 -3.50 1.88 12.56
CA GLU A 112 -4.44 2.66 13.37
C GLU A 112 -4.11 4.17 13.45
N PRO A 113 -2.84 4.59 13.64
CA PRO A 113 -2.51 6.02 13.75
C PRO A 113 -2.75 6.85 12.48
N TYR A 114 -2.90 6.19 11.32
CA TYR A 114 -2.97 6.83 10.00
C TYR A 114 -4.37 6.80 9.41
N VAL A 115 -5.23 5.86 9.83
CA VAL A 115 -6.55 5.61 9.18
C VAL A 115 -7.43 6.86 9.14
N SER A 116 -7.37 7.71 10.17
CA SER A 116 -8.16 8.94 10.24
C SER A 116 -7.69 10.06 9.31
N GLN A 117 -6.49 9.95 8.75
CA GLN A 117 -5.84 10.98 7.93
C GLN A 117 -5.87 10.66 6.43
N VAL A 118 -6.17 9.41 6.07
CA VAL A 118 -6.16 8.96 4.66
C VAL A 118 -7.57 8.99 4.08
N ASP A 119 -7.72 9.49 2.85
CA ASP A 119 -9.04 9.49 2.18
C ASP A 119 -9.41 8.09 1.67
N ALA A 120 -8.42 7.31 1.26
CA ALA A 120 -8.58 5.91 0.91
C ALA A 120 -7.34 5.09 1.26
N LEU A 121 -7.55 3.82 1.59
CA LEU A 121 -6.51 2.89 1.99
C LEU A 121 -6.69 1.56 1.25
N VAL A 122 -5.64 1.09 0.58
CA VAL A 122 -5.62 -0.18 -0.15
C VAL A 122 -4.53 -1.07 0.42
N ALA A 123 -4.90 -2.25 0.91
CA ALA A 123 -3.95 -3.30 1.22
C ALA A 123 -3.66 -4.11 -0.06
N ALA A 124 -2.53 -3.84 -0.70
CA ALA A 124 -2.10 -4.48 -1.94
C ALA A 124 -1.34 -5.80 -1.71
N TRP A 125 -1.02 -6.12 -0.46
CA TRP A 125 -0.19 -7.27 -0.08
C TRP A 125 1.18 -7.24 -0.77
N LEU A 126 1.67 -8.36 -1.29
CA LEU A 126 2.85 -8.43 -2.16
C LEU A 126 2.38 -8.75 -3.60
N PRO A 127 2.04 -7.73 -4.41
CA PRO A 127 1.34 -7.94 -5.69
C PRO A 127 2.23 -8.49 -6.83
N GLY A 128 3.54 -8.66 -6.61
CA GLY A 128 4.44 -9.24 -7.61
C GLY A 128 4.84 -8.24 -8.70
N THR A 129 5.17 -8.73 -9.89
CA THR A 129 5.77 -7.92 -10.98
C THR A 129 4.77 -7.01 -11.72
N GLU A 130 3.48 -7.31 -11.63
CA GLU A 130 2.43 -6.68 -12.45
C GLU A 130 1.71 -5.53 -11.72
N GLY A 131 2.42 -4.41 -11.52
CA GLY A 131 1.87 -3.22 -10.85
C GLY A 131 0.64 -2.61 -11.53
N LEU A 132 0.35 -2.99 -12.79
CA LEU A 132 -0.87 -2.58 -13.51
C LEU A 132 -2.15 -3.07 -12.82
N GLY A 133 -2.12 -4.23 -12.14
CA GLY A 133 -3.29 -4.72 -11.41
C GLY A 133 -3.71 -3.79 -10.26
N VAL A 134 -2.77 -3.04 -9.67
CA VAL A 134 -3.07 -2.04 -8.64
C VAL A 134 -3.80 -0.85 -9.28
N THR A 135 -3.31 -0.34 -10.41
CA THR A 135 -3.90 0.80 -11.11
C THR A 135 -5.22 0.47 -11.79
N ASP A 136 -5.40 -0.77 -12.24
CA ASP A 136 -6.66 -1.25 -12.79
C ASP A 136 -7.84 -1.05 -11.83
N ALA A 137 -7.62 -1.27 -10.53
CA ALA A 137 -8.63 -1.01 -9.52
C ALA A 137 -8.68 0.47 -9.09
N LEU A 138 -7.51 1.12 -8.90
CA LEU A 138 -7.45 2.52 -8.45
C LEU A 138 -8.11 3.49 -9.43
N PHE A 139 -7.97 3.25 -10.73
CA PHE A 139 -8.54 4.10 -11.78
C PHE A 139 -9.89 3.60 -12.31
N GLY A 140 -10.42 2.53 -11.73
CA GLY A 140 -11.79 2.07 -12.01
C GLY A 140 -11.95 1.23 -13.28
N ASN A 141 -10.87 0.73 -13.91
CA ASN A 141 -11.00 -0.28 -14.97
C ASN A 141 -11.72 -1.53 -14.45
N TYR A 142 -11.49 -1.84 -13.16
CA TYR A 142 -12.22 -2.86 -12.42
C TYR A 142 -12.64 -2.33 -11.05
N GLY A 143 -13.71 -2.91 -10.50
CA GLY A 143 -14.13 -2.66 -9.13
C GLY A 143 -13.28 -3.39 -8.10
N PHE A 144 -13.06 -2.79 -6.93
CA PHE A 144 -12.48 -3.50 -5.78
C PHE A 144 -13.44 -4.61 -5.31
N THR A 145 -12.93 -5.83 -5.18
CA THR A 145 -13.71 -6.99 -4.73
C THR A 145 -13.05 -7.77 -3.59
N GLY A 146 -11.75 -7.56 -3.35
CA GLY A 146 -10.98 -8.26 -2.34
C GLY A 146 -11.55 -8.12 -0.93
N LYS A 147 -11.49 -9.21 -0.17
CA LYS A 147 -11.86 -9.26 1.26
C LYS A 147 -10.67 -9.74 2.07
N LEU A 148 -10.49 -9.18 3.27
CA LEU A 148 -9.39 -9.51 4.15
C LEU A 148 -9.40 -10.99 4.51
N ALA A 149 -8.37 -11.73 4.10
CA ALA A 149 -8.15 -13.12 4.48
C ALA A 149 -7.55 -13.26 5.89
N ARG A 150 -7.22 -12.14 6.56
CA ARG A 150 -6.71 -12.09 7.93
C ARG A 150 -7.32 -10.92 8.68
N THR A 151 -7.48 -11.07 9.99
CA THR A 151 -7.84 -9.97 10.89
C THR A 151 -6.79 -8.87 10.87
N TRP A 152 -7.21 -7.61 10.74
CA TRP A 152 -6.35 -6.45 10.97
C TRP A 152 -6.49 -5.97 12.41
N PHE A 153 -5.42 -6.04 13.19
CA PHE A 153 -5.43 -5.63 14.61
C PHE A 153 -5.38 -4.10 14.78
N LYS A 154 -5.81 -3.60 15.94
CA LYS A 154 -5.63 -2.19 16.33
C LYS A 154 -4.24 -1.96 16.93
N SER A 155 -3.84 -2.84 17.85
CA SER A 155 -2.50 -2.86 18.46
C SER A 155 -1.91 -4.26 18.40
N VAL A 156 -0.58 -4.35 18.34
CA VAL A 156 0.15 -5.62 18.45
C VAL A 156 -0.07 -6.31 19.79
N ASP A 157 -0.44 -5.56 20.84
CA ASP A 157 -0.75 -6.10 22.17
C ASP A 157 -1.99 -7.00 22.18
N GLN A 158 -2.83 -6.92 21.15
CA GLN A 158 -3.99 -7.80 20.99
C GLN A 158 -3.60 -9.19 20.48
N LEU A 159 -2.37 -9.38 20.01
CA LEU A 159 -1.96 -10.64 19.37
C LEU A 159 -1.63 -11.72 20.41
N PRO A 160 -2.01 -12.99 20.16
CA PRO A 160 -2.78 -13.47 19.01
C PRO A 160 -4.29 -13.15 19.13
N MET A 161 -4.89 -12.73 18.01
CA MET A 161 -6.33 -12.47 17.89
C MET A 161 -6.84 -12.89 16.50
N ASN A 162 -7.77 -13.84 16.47
CA ASN A 162 -8.36 -14.43 15.27
C ASN A 162 -9.89 -14.40 15.32
N VAL A 163 -10.51 -14.51 14.15
CA VAL A 163 -11.98 -14.58 14.06
C VAL A 163 -12.50 -15.76 14.87
N GLY A 164 -13.47 -15.50 15.74
CA GLY A 164 -14.04 -16.48 16.67
C GLY A 164 -13.49 -16.44 18.09
N ASP A 165 -12.40 -15.72 18.33
CA ASP A 165 -11.88 -15.53 19.70
C ASP A 165 -12.85 -14.71 20.56
N SER A 166 -12.91 -14.99 21.86
CA SER A 166 -13.81 -14.27 22.78
C SER A 166 -13.46 -12.79 22.94
N HIS A 167 -12.19 -12.43 22.75
CA HIS A 167 -11.66 -11.06 22.83
C HIS A 167 -11.46 -10.43 21.44
N TYR A 168 -12.23 -10.86 20.44
CA TYR A 168 -12.09 -10.39 19.06
C TYR A 168 -12.53 -8.92 18.88
N ASP A 169 -11.56 -8.01 18.90
CA ASP A 169 -11.74 -6.55 18.72
C ASP A 169 -10.82 -5.97 17.62
N PRO A 170 -11.09 -6.25 16.34
CA PRO A 170 -10.22 -5.87 15.24
C PRO A 170 -10.35 -4.39 14.82
N LEU A 171 -9.32 -3.85 14.19
CA LEU A 171 -9.41 -2.59 13.43
C LEU A 171 -10.25 -2.81 12.17
N PHE A 172 -9.93 -3.86 11.42
CA PHE A 172 -10.73 -4.36 10.31
C PHE A 172 -10.94 -5.87 10.47
N PRO A 173 -12.19 -6.35 10.57
CA PRO A 173 -12.46 -7.77 10.79
C PRO A 173 -12.08 -8.63 9.60
N PHE A 174 -11.91 -9.93 9.84
CA PHE A 174 -11.79 -10.94 8.78
C PHE A 174 -12.99 -10.81 7.82
N GLY A 175 -12.73 -10.92 6.52
CA GLY A 175 -13.74 -10.74 5.48
C GLY A 175 -14.14 -9.29 5.20
N PHE A 176 -13.56 -8.30 5.90
CA PHE A 176 -13.78 -6.89 5.58
C PHE A 176 -13.20 -6.54 4.20
N GLY A 177 -13.85 -5.63 3.49
CA GLY A 177 -13.35 -5.05 2.26
C GLY A 177 -14.43 -4.22 1.60
N LEU A 178 -14.15 -2.96 1.33
CA LEU A 178 -15.06 -2.10 0.58
C LEU A 178 -15.02 -2.48 -0.90
N THR A 179 -16.07 -2.13 -1.63
CA THR A 179 -16.19 -2.42 -3.06
C THR A 179 -16.42 -1.16 -3.85
N THR A 180 -15.91 -1.12 -5.08
CA THR A 180 -16.26 -0.10 -6.08
C THR A 180 -16.87 -0.78 -7.30
N GLN A 181 -17.55 -0.01 -8.13
CA GLN A 181 -17.95 -0.46 -9.47
C GLN A 181 -16.92 0.05 -10.48
N PRO A 182 -16.69 -0.66 -11.60
CA PRO A 182 -15.93 -0.12 -12.71
C PRO A 182 -16.50 1.24 -13.16
N SER A 183 -15.64 2.17 -13.54
CA SER A 183 -16.07 3.39 -14.21
C SER A 183 -16.44 3.05 -15.66
N GLU A 184 -17.57 3.57 -16.14
CA GLU A 184 -17.85 3.58 -17.57
C GLU A 184 -16.80 4.49 -18.21
N GLN A 185 -15.81 3.92 -18.91
CA GLN A 185 -14.78 4.71 -19.59
C GLN A 185 -15.42 5.58 -20.68
N HIS A 186 -15.04 6.86 -20.72
CA HIS A 186 -15.22 7.76 -21.86
C HIS A 186 -14.05 7.64 -22.83
#